data_AF-A0A0N1GD47-F1
#
_entry.id   AF-A0A0N1GD47-F1
#
_cell.length_a   1.000
_cell.length_b   1.000
_cell.length_c   1.000
_cell.angle_alpha   90.00
_cell.angle_beta   90.00
_cell.angle_gamma   90.00
#
_symmetry.space_group_name_H-M   'P 1'
#
loop_
_entity.id
_entity.type
_entity.pdbx_description
1 polymer ?
#
loop_
_entity_poly.entity_id
_entity_poly.type
_entity_poly.pdbx_seq_one_letter_code
_entity_poly.pdbx_strand_id
1 'polypeptide(L)' 'MPGRYVTRDRDLVYGFPGMDQLIPALPTLHPGIGPAHILPGCGHCIAEGHSDQVNATLLEFLGSLKS' A
#
# COMPACT_ATOMS: atom_id res chain seq x y z
N MET A 1 15.46 -2.17 -5.05
CA MET A 1 15.05 -3.04 -3.92
C MET A 1 13.57 -3.32 -4.07
N PRO A 2 13.10 -4.55 -3.82
CA PRO A 2 11.67 -4.87 -3.90
C PRO A 2 10.91 -4.20 -2.74
N GLY A 3 9.71 -3.69 -3.03
CA GLY A 3 8.87 -3.02 -2.05
C GLY A 3 7.38 -3.17 -2.35
N ARG A 4 6.56 -2.95 -1.32
CA ARG A 4 5.09 -2.96 -1.42
C ARG A 4 4.57 -1.65 -0.84
N TYR A 5 3.85 -0.88 -1.65
CA TYR A 5 3.12 0.29 -1.17
C TYR A 5 1.70 -0.12 -0.77
N VAL A 6 1.30 0.21 0.47
CA VAL A 6 0.00 -0.09 1.04
C VAL A 6 -0.59 1.18 1.62
N THR A 7 -1.85 1.46 1.33
CA THR A 7 -2.60 2.61 1.88
C THR A 7 -4.06 2.22 2.12
N ARG A 8 -4.86 3.13 2.67
CA ARG A 8 -6.30 2.96 2.87
C ARG A 8 -7.09 3.99 2.10
N ASP A 9 -8.29 3.59 1.68
CA ASP A 9 -9.22 4.44 0.93
C ASP A 9 -9.71 5.68 1.71
N ARG A 10 -9.63 5.66 3.05
CA ARG A 10 -9.95 6.81 3.92
C ARG A 10 -8.72 7.41 4.61
N ASP A 11 -7.51 7.08 4.18
CA ASP A 11 -6.31 7.79 4.64
C ASP A 11 -6.36 9.24 4.16
N LEU A 12 -6.09 10.18 5.07
CA LEU A 12 -6.04 11.60 4.74
C LEU A 12 -5.01 11.89 3.64
N VAL A 13 -3.84 11.23 3.71
CA VAL A 13 -2.78 11.41 2.72
C VAL A 13 -3.18 10.80 1.39
N TYR A 14 -3.96 9.71 1.36
CA TYR A 14 -4.51 9.17 0.11
C TYR A 14 -5.39 10.19 -0.62
N GLY A 15 -6.08 11.06 0.13
CA GLY A 15 -6.92 12.13 -0.40
C GLY A 15 -6.20 13.46 -0.69
N PHE A 16 -4.88 13.56 -0.53
CA PHE A 16 -4.15 14.80 -0.84
C PHE A 16 -4.16 15.11 -2.34
N PRO A 17 -4.13 16.40 -2.73
CA PRO A 17 -4.04 16.78 -4.14
C PRO A 17 -2.86 16.12 -4.86
N GLY A 18 -3.12 15.52 -6.02
CA GLY A 18 -2.10 14.86 -6.86
C GLY A 18 -1.83 13.40 -6.53
N MET A 19 -2.41 12.86 -5.45
CA MET A 19 -2.23 11.45 -5.08
C MET A 19 -2.93 10.48 -6.04
N ASP A 20 -4.02 10.93 -6.67
CA ASP A 20 -4.71 10.25 -7.76
C ASP A 20 -3.82 10.06 -9.00
N GLN A 21 -2.80 10.90 -9.19
CA GLN A 21 -1.80 10.76 -10.24
C GLN A 21 -0.54 10.05 -9.76
N LEU A 22 -0.08 10.34 -8.54
CA LEU A 22 1.13 9.77 -7.98
C LEU A 22 1.02 8.26 -7.73
N ILE A 23 -0.09 7.81 -7.16
CA ILE A 23 -0.27 6.40 -6.77
C ILE A 23 -0.23 5.46 -7.99
N PRO A 24 -0.94 5.75 -9.11
CA PRO A 24 -0.80 4.96 -10.33
C PRO A 24 0.60 5.02 -10.95
N ALA A 25 1.35 6.11 -10.74
CA ALA A 25 2.70 6.29 -11.27
C ALA A 25 3.79 5.56 -10.48
N LEU A 26 3.49 5.04 -9.28
CA LEU A 26 4.48 4.39 -8.41
C LEU A 26 5.31 3.28 -9.10
N PRO A 27 4.73 2.38 -9.92
CA PRO A 27 5.52 1.36 -10.60
C PRO A 27 6.51 1.92 -11.64
N THR A 28 6.19 3.09 -12.21
CA THR A 28 7.09 3.79 -13.14
C THR A 28 8.20 4.53 -12.40
N LEU A 29 7.88 5.19 -11.29
CA LEU A 29 8.82 5.97 -10.48
C LEU A 29 9.75 5.07 -9.66
N HIS A 30 9.24 3.94 -9.20
CA HIS A 30 9.98 2.95 -8.40
C HIS A 30 9.72 1.55 -8.97
N PRO A 31 10.50 1.08 -9.95
CA PRO A 31 10.28 -0.20 -10.63
C PRO A 31 10.29 -1.44 -9.73
N GLY A 32 10.83 -1.33 -8.52
CA GLY A 32 10.78 -2.38 -7.50
C GLY A 32 9.49 -2.42 -6.67
N ILE A 33 8.60 -1.44 -6.85
CA ILE A 33 7.32 -1.30 -6.17
C ILE A 33 6.23 -1.57 -7.21
N GLY A 34 5.49 -2.67 -7.03
CA GLY A 34 4.35 -2.98 -7.88
C GLY A 34 3.19 -1.99 -7.68
N PRO A 35 2.03 -2.24 -8.31
CA PRO A 35 0.83 -1.44 -8.08
C PRO A 35 0.48 -1.33 -6.59
N ALA A 36 -0.02 -0.16 -6.21
CA ALA A 36 -0.48 0.13 -4.86
C ALA A 36 -1.53 -0.87 -4.40
N HIS A 37 -1.44 -1.30 -3.15
CA HIS A 37 -2.49 -2.10 -2.51
C HIS A 37 -3.34 -1.19 -1.62
N ILE A 38 -4.63 -1.05 -1.95
CA ILE A 38 -5.56 -0.17 -1.24
C ILE A 38 -6.47 -1.04 -0.38
N LEU A 39 -6.38 -0.89 0.93
CA LEU A 39 -7.22 -1.60 1.88
C LEU A 39 -8.54 -0.83 2.11
N PRO A 40 -9.70 -1.51 2.07
CA PRO A 40 -10.99 -0.87 2.31
C PRO A 40 -11.22 -0.60 3.81
N GLY A 41 -11.68 0.61 4.14
CA GLY A 41 -12.16 0.95 5.48
C GLY A 41 -11.08 1.46 6.45
N CYS A 42 -11.54 2.30 7.39
CA CYS A 42 -10.82 3.03 8.45
C CYS A 42 -9.77 4.06 8.01
N GLY A 43 -9.53 5.05 8.88
CA GLY A 43 -8.62 6.18 8.65
C GLY A 43 -7.12 5.83 8.76
N HIS A 44 -6.30 6.85 9.02
CA HIS A 44 -4.84 6.86 8.87
C HIS A 44 -4.05 5.73 9.58
N CYS A 45 -4.48 5.25 10.75
CA CYS A 45 -3.71 4.25 11.51
C CYS A 45 -3.90 2.82 10.94
N ILE A 46 -3.09 2.47 9.94
CA ILE A 46 -3.10 1.15 9.27
C ILE A 46 -2.94 -0.02 10.26
N ALA A 47 -2.11 0.13 11.29
CA ALA A 47 -1.80 -0.95 12.22
C ALA A 47 -2.82 -1.20 13.35
N GLU A 48 -3.65 -0.22 13.76
CA GLU A 48 -4.49 -0.37 14.98
C GLU A 48 -5.94 -0.81 14.72
N GLY A 49 -6.46 -0.64 13.51
CA GLY A 49 -7.85 -1.00 13.18
C GLY A 49 -8.04 -2.25 12.32
N HIS A 50 -7.01 -2.69 11.60
CA HIS A 50 -7.07 -3.82 10.65
C HIS A 50 -5.73 -4.57 10.58
N SER A 51 -5.11 -4.84 11.73
CA SER A 51 -3.79 -5.48 11.79
C SER A 51 -3.73 -6.79 11.02
N ASP A 52 -4.82 -7.57 10.98
CA ASP A 52 -4.90 -8.83 10.25
C ASP A 52 -4.71 -8.66 8.75
N GLN A 53 -5.35 -7.65 8.16
CA GLN A 53 -5.28 -7.39 6.72
C GLN A 53 -3.89 -6.90 6.32
N VAL A 54 -3.28 -6.06 7.16
CA VAL A 54 -1.91 -5.57 7.00
C VAL A 54 -0.90 -6.70 7.12
N ASN A 55 -1.06 -7.56 8.13
CA ASN A 55 -0.21 -8.72 8.35
C ASN A 55 -0.33 -9.71 7.19
N ALA A 56 -1.54 -9.96 6.69
CA ALA A 56 -1.74 -10.80 5.51
C ALA A 56 -1.00 -10.23 4.30
N THR A 57 -1.17 -8.95 3.98
CA THR A 57 -0.46 -8.29 2.86
C THR A 57 1.07 -8.35 3.04
N LEU A 58 1.57 -8.17 4.26
CA LEU A 58 3.00 -8.25 4.55
C LEU A 58 3.53 -9.68 4.34
N LEU A 59 2.84 -10.70 4.86
CA LEU A 59 3.23 -12.10 4.72
C LEU A 59 3.18 -12.56 3.25
N GLU A 60 2.16 -12.14 2.50
CA GLU A 60 2.07 -12.39 1.04
C GLU A 60 3.28 -11.77 0.31
N PHE A 61 3.62 -10.52 0.60
CA PHE A 61 4.76 -9.86 0.00
C PHE A 61 6.07 -10.57 0.34
N LEU A 62 6.32 -10.86 1.62
CA LEU A 62 7.52 -11.61 2.05
C LEU A 62 7.59 -13.01 1.42
N GLY A 63 6.45 -13.67 1.22
CA GLY A 63 6.36 -14.93 0.48
C GLY A 63 6.81 -14.78 -0.98
N SER A 64 6.39 -13.71 -1.65
CA SER A 64 6.79 -13.44 -3.05
C SER A 64 8.29 -13.16 -3.23
N LEU A 65 9.00 -12.74 -2.17
CA LEU A 65 10.45 -12.47 -2.23
C LEU A 65 11.33 -13.71 -2.05
N LYS A 66 10.76 -14.83 -1.61
CA LYS A 66 11.50 -16.08 -1.31
C LYS A 66 11.64 -16.99 -2.54
N SER A 67 11.33 -16.49 -3.74
CA SER A 67 11.45 -17.23 -5.01
C SER A 67 12.68 -16.84 -5.80
#